data_AF-A0ABD2MHC0-F1
#
_entry.id   AF-A0ABD2MHC0-F1
#
_cell.length_a   1.000
_cell.length_b   1.000
_cell.length_c   1.000
_cell.angle_alpha   90.00
_cell.angle_beta   90.00
_cell.angle_gamma   90.00
#
_symmetry.space_group_name_H-M   'P 1'
#
loop_
_entity.id
_entity.type
_entity.pdbx_description
1 polymer ?
#
loop_
_entity_poly.entity_id
_entity_poly.type
_entity_poly.pdbx_seq_one_letter_code
_entity_poly.pdbx_strand_id
1 'polypeptide(L)'
;MRHYQRKTDRGDMHLNIMKLAANEVINEQKKLCQAAREYDMCRNSFERFIARYRSDPENVSYGYVSTRQVFTEEQENRKQVRRAVDEILNLNWAHGCCSPNSNHYCIRINCNSNDD
;
A
#
# COMPACT_ATOMS: atom_id res chain seq x y z
N MET A 1 -0.10 -10.98 -2.73
CA MET A 1 -0.84 -9.69 -2.65
C MET A 1 -0.34 -8.91 -1.45
N ARG A 2 0.13 -7.65 -1.60
CA ARG A 2 0.63 -6.85 -0.46
C ARG A 2 -0.55 -6.30 0.35
N HIS A 3 -0.60 -6.61 1.64
CA HIS A 3 -1.52 -5.97 2.58
C HIS A 3 -0.91 -4.68 3.11
N TYR A 4 -1.27 -3.55 2.50
CA TYR A 4 -0.89 -2.23 3.01
C TYR A 4 -1.82 -1.85 4.16
N GLN A 5 -1.37 -2.01 5.40
CA GLN A 5 -2.04 -1.41 6.55
C GLN A 5 -1.66 0.07 6.64
N ARG A 6 -2.67 0.94 6.80
CA ARG A 6 -2.44 2.37 7.03
C ARG A 6 -1.77 2.55 8.39
N LYS A 7 -0.85 3.50 8.47
CA LYS A 7 -0.21 3.89 9.74
C LYS A 7 -1.10 4.79 10.60
N THR A 8 -2.15 5.37 10.02
CA THR A 8 -3.02 6.35 10.67
C THR A 8 -4.43 6.25 10.13
N ASP A 9 -5.42 6.54 10.98
CA ASP A 9 -6.85 6.58 10.63
C ASP A 9 -7.24 7.92 9.96
N ARG A 10 -6.25 8.76 9.64
CA ARG A 10 -6.49 10.05 8.96
C ARG A 10 -7.02 9.80 7.55
N GLY A 11 -8.16 10.41 7.25
CA GLY A 11 -8.81 10.22 5.95
C GLY A 11 -9.60 8.92 5.85
N ASP A 12 -10.05 8.37 6.98
CA ASP A 12 -11.04 7.29 7.05
C ASP A 12 -12.48 7.83 7.13
N MET A 13 -12.64 9.10 7.52
CA MET A 13 -13.95 9.74 7.60
C MET A 13 -14.65 9.73 6.24
N HIS A 14 -15.89 9.23 6.22
CA HIS A 14 -16.68 9.15 5.01
C HIS A 14 -17.02 10.54 4.45
N LEU A 15 -16.96 10.69 3.12
CA LEU A 15 -17.19 11.98 2.45
C LEU A 15 -18.55 12.60 2.81
N ASN A 16 -19.58 11.78 2.98
CA ASN A 16 -20.93 12.27 3.33
C ASN A 16 -20.95 12.95 4.71
N ILE A 17 -20.20 12.44 5.69
CA ILE A 17 -20.10 13.04 7.03
C ILE A 17 -19.41 14.40 6.93
N MET A 18 -18.34 14.48 6.14
CA MET A 18 -17.64 15.73 5.87
C MET A 18 -18.53 16.78 5.21
N LYS A 19 -19.38 16.39 4.25
CA LYS A 19 -20.34 17.28 3.59
C LYS A 19 -21.42 17.77 4.56
N LEU A 20 -21.97 16.89 5.40
CA LEU A 20 -22.95 17.27 6.44
C LEU A 20 -22.37 18.30 7.41
N ALA A 21 -21.19 18.01 7.98
CA ALA A 21 -20.51 18.93 8.88
C ALA A 21 -20.18 20.27 8.22
N ALA A 22 -19.78 20.27 6.94
CA ALA A 22 -19.50 21.50 6.20
C ALA A 22 -20.78 22.33 5.99
N ASN A 23 -21.91 21.69 5.70
CA ASN A 23 -23.21 22.37 5.56
C ASN A 23 -23.64 23.03 6.87
N GLU A 24 -23.43 22.41 8.03
CA GLU A 24 -23.75 23.05 9.33
C GLU A 24 -22.88 24.29 9.59
N VAL A 25 -21.59 24.23 9.26
CA VAL A 25 -20.69 25.38 9.45
C VAL A 25 -21.02 26.52 8.49
N ILE A 26 -21.45 26.21 7.25
CA ILE A 26 -21.74 27.20 6.23
C ILE A 26 -23.16 27.78 6.38
N ASN A 27 -24.16 26.93 6.58
CA ASN A 27 -25.58 27.31 6.56
C ASN A 27 -26.09 27.68 7.96
N GLU A 28 -25.69 26.93 9.00
CA GLU A 28 -26.15 27.15 10.38
C GLU A 28 -25.19 28.05 11.19
N GLN A 29 -24.12 28.53 10.55
CA GLN A 29 -23.05 29.35 11.15
C GLN A 29 -22.43 28.75 12.42
N LYS A 30 -22.44 27.41 12.56
CA LYS A 30 -21.73 26.73 13.65
C LYS A 30 -20.23 27.06 13.60
N LYS A 31 -19.61 27.21 14.77
CA LYS A 31 -18.17 27.41 14.86
C LYS A 31 -17.44 26.17 14.35
N LEU A 32 -16.41 26.37 13.53
CA LEU A 32 -15.61 25.28 12.95
C LEU A 32 -15.05 24.33 14.02
N CYS A 33 -14.58 24.87 15.15
CA CYS A 33 -14.07 24.06 16.26
C CYS A 33 -15.15 23.21 16.94
N GLN A 34 -16.41 23.68 16.95
CA GLN A 34 -17.53 22.94 17.53
C GLN A 34 -17.90 21.77 16.63
N ALA A 35 -18.12 22.03 15.34
CA ALA A 35 -18.41 20.98 14.37
C ALA A 35 -17.27 19.94 14.27
N ALA A 36 -16.00 20.38 14.29
CA ALA A 36 -14.87 19.45 14.27
C ALA A 36 -14.85 18.51 15.49
N ARG A 37 -15.32 18.96 16.67
CA ARG A 37 -15.41 18.11 17.87
C ARG A 37 -16.63 17.19 17.82
N GLU A 38 -17.76 17.69 17.33
CA GLU A 38 -19.02 16.95 17.22
C GLU A 38 -18.88 15.73 16.30
N TYR A 39 -18.16 15.90 15.19
CA TYR A 39 -17.94 14.86 14.18
C TYR A 39 -16.62 14.08 14.36
N ASP A 40 -15.91 14.29 15.48
CA ASP A 40 -14.59 13.70 15.76
C ASP A 40 -13.59 13.83 14.58
N MET A 41 -13.43 15.05 14.07
CA MET A 41 -12.61 15.36 12.91
C MET A 41 -11.40 16.20 13.27
N CYS A 42 -10.30 15.95 12.56
CA CYS A 42 -9.15 16.85 12.63
C CYS A 42 -9.51 18.23 12.08
N ARG A 43 -9.44 19.26 12.94
CA ARG A 43 -9.72 20.66 12.62
C ARG A 43 -9.04 21.13 11.33
N ASN A 44 -7.74 20.88 11.19
CA ASN A 44 -6.96 21.35 10.03
C ASN A 44 -7.41 20.69 8.72
N SER A 45 -7.72 19.39 8.77
CA SER A 45 -8.23 18.67 7.60
C SER A 45 -9.62 19.14 7.21
N PHE A 46 -10.46 19.44 8.20
CA PHE A 46 -11.82 19.93 7.99
C PHE A 46 -11.84 21.37 7.44
N GLU A 47 -11.00 22.26 7.96
CA GLU A 47 -10.84 23.62 7.45
C GLU A 47 -10.44 23.64 5.97
N ARG A 48 -9.48 22.80 5.58
CA ARG A 48 -9.08 22.62 4.17
C ARG A 48 -10.21 22.05 3.32
N PHE A 49 -11.03 21.16 3.88
CA PHE A 49 -12.19 20.61 3.19
C PHE A 49 -13.26 21.69 2.93
N ILE A 50 -13.60 22.50 3.94
CA ILE A 50 -14.56 23.61 3.81
C ILE A 50 -14.10 24.61 2.75
N ALA A 51 -12.81 24.95 2.72
CA ALA A 51 -12.27 25.86 1.71
C ALA A 51 -12.52 25.35 0.28
N ARG A 52 -12.32 24.05 0.04
CA ARG A 52 -12.62 23.41 -1.27
C ARG A 52 -14.12 23.30 -1.53
N TYR A 53 -14.91 23.00 -0.50
CA TYR A 53 -16.36 22.88 -0.60
C TYR A 53 -17.05 24.21 -0.93
N ARG A 54 -16.48 25.34 -0.48
CA ARG A 54 -16.95 26.66 -0.88
C ARG A 54 -16.64 27.01 -2.34
N SER A 55 -15.55 26.50 -2.89
CA SER A 55 -15.18 26.77 -4.28
C SER A 55 -15.90 25.87 -5.29
N ASP A 56 -16.03 24.59 -4.98
CA ASP A 56 -16.66 23.59 -5.84
C ASP A 56 -17.31 22.50 -4.98
N PRO A 57 -18.58 22.66 -4.56
CA PRO A 57 -19.25 21.72 -3.65
C PRO A 57 -19.54 20.35 -4.29
N GLU A 58 -19.61 20.26 -5.62
CA GLU A 58 -19.94 19.01 -6.32
C GLU A 58 -18.73 18.09 -6.46
N ASN A 59 -17.55 18.64 -6.75
CA ASN A 59 -16.32 17.85 -6.99
C ASN A 59 -15.36 17.78 -5.78
N VAL A 60 -15.86 17.91 -4.55
CA VAL A 60 -14.98 17.78 -3.38
C VAL A 60 -14.62 16.34 -3.09
N SER A 61 -13.31 16.06 -3.09
CA SER A 61 -12.75 14.85 -2.52
C SER A 61 -12.19 15.09 -1.11
N TYR A 62 -12.31 14.07 -0.27
CA TYR A 62 -11.68 14.00 1.03
C TYR A 62 -10.84 12.71 1.12
N GLY A 63 -9.63 12.84 1.67
CA GLY A 63 -8.65 11.76 1.72
C GLY A 63 -7.55 11.88 0.67
N TYR A 64 -6.74 10.83 0.56
CA TYR A 64 -5.69 10.76 -0.43
C TYR A 64 -6.29 10.35 -1.78
N VAL A 65 -5.99 11.11 -2.84
CA VAL A 65 -6.10 10.61 -4.21
C VAL A 65 -5.33 9.29 -4.27
N SER A 66 -5.89 8.28 -4.93
CA SER A 66 -5.38 6.91 -4.99
C SER A 66 -3.84 6.86 -4.93
N THR A 67 -3.30 5.92 -4.15
CA THR A 67 -1.85 5.75 -4.02
C THR A 67 -1.23 5.75 -5.39
N ARG A 68 -0.37 6.74 -5.66
CA ARG A 68 0.37 6.84 -6.93
C ARG A 68 1.06 5.50 -7.14
N GLN A 69 0.54 4.71 -8.07
CA GLN A 69 1.17 3.47 -8.45
C GLN A 69 2.52 3.83 -9.08
N VAL A 70 3.59 3.52 -8.36
CA VAL A 70 4.97 3.80 -8.82
C VAL A 70 5.33 2.88 -9.98
N PHE A 71 4.67 1.73 -10.07
CA PHE A 71 4.83 0.75 -11.13
C PHE A 71 3.51 0.53 -11.83
N THR A 72 3.54 0.33 -13.15
CA THR A 72 2.39 -0.19 -13.88
C THR A 72 2.11 -1.64 -13.46
N GLU A 73 0.90 -2.11 -13.69
CA GLU A 73 0.51 -3.50 -13.38
C GLU A 73 1.45 -4.52 -14.03
N GLU A 74 1.85 -4.29 -15.27
CA GLU A 74 2.85 -5.11 -15.97
C GLU A 74 4.24 -5.08 -15.32
N GLN A 75 4.66 -3.91 -14.80
CA GLN A 75 5.94 -3.78 -14.09
C GLN A 75 5.90 -4.48 -12.74
N GLU A 76 4.76 -4.46 -12.05
CA GLU A 76 4.58 -5.17 -10.79
C GLU A 76 4.56 -6.69 -11.01
N ASN A 77 3.87 -7.17 -12.04
CA ASN A 77 3.90 -8.58 -12.44
C ASN A 77 5.31 -9.06 -12.78
N ARG A 78 6.08 -8.28 -13.56
CA ARG A 78 7.49 -8.61 -13.85
C ARG A 78 8.36 -8.69 -12.60
N LYS A 79 8.15 -7.81 -11.62
CA LYS A 79 8.88 -7.86 -10.34
C LYS A 79 8.48 -9.04 -9.47
N GLN A 80 7.20 -9.43 -9.47
CA GLN A 80 6.73 -10.60 -8.74
C GLN A 80 7.32 -11.89 -9.33
N VAL A 81 7.30 -12.04 -10.66
CA VAL A 81 7.94 -13.17 -11.35
C VAL A 81 9.42 -13.23 -11.03
N ARG A 82 10.14 -12.10 -11.09
CA ARG A 82 11.56 -12.08 -10.76
C ARG A 82 11.84 -12.49 -9.32
N ARG A 83 11.04 -12.04 -8.35
CA ARG A 83 11.15 -12.48 -6.95
C ARG A 83 10.88 -13.96 -6.79
N ALA A 84 9.86 -14.50 -7.45
CA ALA A 84 9.55 -15.93 -7.41
C ALA A 84 10.70 -16.75 -8.02
N VAL A 85 11.29 -16.27 -9.13
CA VAL A 85 12.49 -16.90 -9.74
C VAL A 85 13.69 -16.80 -8.81
N ASP A 86 13.94 -15.66 -8.17
CA ASP A 86 15.02 -15.49 -7.21
C ASP A 86 14.81 -16.39 -5.97
N GLU A 87 13.58 -16.58 -5.51
CA GLU A 87 13.23 -17.54 -4.44
C GLU A 87 13.49 -18.98 -4.86
N ILE A 88 13.08 -19.38 -6.07
CA ILE A 88 13.35 -20.72 -6.63
C ILE A 88 14.86 -20.94 -6.79
N LEU A 89 15.59 -19.95 -7.29
CA LEU A 89 17.04 -20.03 -7.46
C LEU A 89 17.79 -20.06 -6.12
N ASN A 90 17.33 -19.30 -5.11
CA ASN A 90 17.89 -19.36 -3.77
C ASN A 90 17.57 -20.68 -3.05
N LEU A 91 16.40 -21.27 -3.29
CA LEU A 91 16.06 -22.64 -2.83
C LEU A 91 16.98 -23.68 -3.50
N ASN A 92 17.29 -23.50 -4.78
CA ASN A 92 18.23 -24.37 -5.50
C ASN A 92 19.69 -24.21 -5.01
N TRP A 93 20.07 -23.05 -4.48
CA TRP A 93 21.38 -22.85 -3.84
C TRP A 93 21.43 -23.42 -2.42
N ALA A 94 20.30 -23.53 -1.71
CA ALA A 94 20.23 -24.18 -0.40
C ALA A 94 20.33 -25.72 -0.48
N HIS A 95 20.09 -26.32 -1.66
CA HIS A 95 20.24 -27.75 -1.91
C HIS A 95 21.52 -28.14 -2.66
N GLY A 96 22.41 -27.20 -2.94
CA GLY A 96 23.69 -27.43 -3.62
C GLY A 96 24.86 -27.02 -2.75
N CYS A 97 25.29 -27.89 -1.83
CA CYS A 97 26.61 -27.76 -1.22
C CYS A 97 27.68 -27.77 -2.31
N CYS A 98 28.25 -26.61 -2.65
CA CYS A 98 29.60 -26.44 -3.17
C CYS A 98 29.97 -24.95 -3.12
N SER A 99 30.64 -24.55 -2.04
CA SER A 99 31.34 -23.27 -1.96
C SER A 99 32.54 -23.29 -2.91
N PRO A 100 32.75 -22.28 -3.79
CA PRO A 100 33.91 -22.22 -4.66
C PRO A 100 35.09 -21.62 -3.87
N ASN A 101 35.60 -22.34 -2.87
CA ASN A 101 36.92 -22.04 -2.26
C ASN A 101 37.44 -23.12 -1.31
N SER A 102 37.38 -24.39 -1.71
CA SER A 102 38.26 -25.39 -1.10
C SER A 102 38.70 -26.45 -2.10
N ASN A 103 40.01 -26.63 -2.19
CA ASN A 103 40.71 -27.69 -2.91
C ASN A 103 40.37 -29.08 -2.33
N HIS A 104 39.15 -29.58 -2.50
CA HIS A 104 38.82 -30.94 -2.07
C HIS A 104 37.86 -31.63 -3.05
N TYR A 105 38.40 -32.66 -3.70
CA TYR A 105 37.80 -33.80 -4.39
C TYR A 105 36.26 -33.88 -4.40
N CYS A 106 35.65 -33.58 -5.56
CA CYS A 106 34.31 -34.09 -5.87
C CYS A 106 34.46 -35.48 -6.51
N ILE A 107 34.08 -36.50 -5.76
CA ILE A 107 34.02 -37.91 -6.17
C ILE A 107 33.04 -38.03 -7.35
N ARG A 108 33.51 -38.61 -8.47
CA ARG A 108 32.65 -39.03 -9.58
C ARG A 108 31.64 -40.04 -9.06
N ILE A 109 30.35 -39.69 -9.09
CA ILE A 109 29.30 -40.70 -8.98
C ILE A 109 29.18 -41.35 -10.37
N ASN A 110 29.63 -42.60 -10.46
CA ASN A 110 29.35 -43.50 -11.57
C ASN A 110 27.83 -43.71 -11.64
N CYS A 111 27.20 -43.31 -12.75
CA CYS A 111 25.85 -43.72 -13.06
C CYS A 111 25.88 -45.15 -13.62
N ASN A 112 25.78 -46.15 -12.73
CA ASN A 112 25.29 -47.47 -13.08
C ASN A 112 23.98 -47.69 -12.33
N SER A 113 22.88 -47.63 -13.06
CA SER A 113 21.60 -48.19 -12.64
C SER A 113 21.14 -49.10 -13.77
N ASN A 114 21.45 -50.39 -13.62
CA ASN A 114 20.63 -51.45 -14.19
C ASN A 114 19.35 -51.48 -13.36
N ASP A 115 18.20 -51.27 -13.99
CA ASP A 115 16.91 -51.74 -13.48
C ASP A 115 16.11 -52.23 -14.71
N ASP A 116 15.98 -53.56 -14.76
CA ASP A 116 15.12 -54.47 -15.56
C ASP A 116 15.13 -54.46 -17.11
#